data_AF-A0A821UTI3-F1
#
_entry.id   AF-A0A821UTI3-F1
#
_cell.length_a   1.000
_cell.length_b   1.000
_cell.length_c   1.000
_cell.angle_alpha   90.00
_cell.angle_beta   90.00
_cell.angle_gamma   90.00
#
_symmetry.space_group_name_H-M   'P 1'
#
loop_
_entity.id
_entity.type
_entity.pdbx_description
1 polymer ?
#
loop_
_entity_poly.entity_id
_entity_poly.type
_entity_poly.pdbx_seq_one_letter_code
_entity_poly.pdbx_strand_id
1 'polypeptide(L)'
;MQAEFGDVFQYWAGPLRMIGICNIEDIQHVFSHRHIYEQGNVRTQHHALLIPGSIIANVEVLRFGPPVSFTVRNVTTDDRLPVCGAQLYKGDEVMINIYNLTRDKRYWKIDPDLFYPERFQGEDKDHHPYASIPFGGGHRQCIGQDLARLALKAITARLMQHVTFGGDGPEVNAGGHSSRITLTPKNVGVTITFD
;
A
#
# COMPACT_ATOMS: atom_id res chain seq x y z
N MET A 1 -6.69 -19.98 -12.94
CA MET A 1 -7.76 -19.12 -13.46
C MET A 1 -7.25 -17.69 -13.41
N GLN A 2 -6.57 -17.25 -14.47
CA GLN A 2 -6.03 -15.90 -14.62
C GLN A 2 -7.21 -15.00 -15.01
N ALA A 3 -7.72 -14.22 -14.07
CA ALA A 3 -8.59 -13.10 -14.40
C ALA A 3 -7.71 -12.03 -15.03
N GLU A 4 -8.05 -11.54 -16.22
CA GLU A 4 -7.48 -10.32 -16.75
C GLU A 4 -7.82 -9.20 -15.74
N PHE A 5 -6.81 -8.74 -15.01
CA PHE A 5 -6.92 -7.69 -14.00
C PHE A 5 -7.22 -6.36 -14.70
N GLY A 6 -8.49 -6.14 -14.99
CA GLY A 6 -9.02 -4.96 -15.68
C GLY A 6 -10.28 -4.45 -14.97
N ASP A 7 -10.05 -3.43 -14.16
CA ASP A 7 -10.97 -2.32 -13.88
C ASP A 7 -11.97 -2.43 -12.72
N VAL A 8 -12.83 -3.45 -12.57
CA VAL A 8 -13.74 -3.55 -11.40
C VAL A 8 -14.13 -4.99 -11.07
N PHE A 9 -14.11 -5.34 -9.78
CA PHE A 9 -14.64 -6.62 -9.28
C PHE A 9 -15.86 -6.39 -8.39
N GLN A 10 -17.05 -6.80 -8.83
CA GLN A 10 -18.26 -6.70 -8.03
C GLN A 10 -18.60 -8.04 -7.40
N TYR A 11 -18.87 -8.06 -6.10
CA TYR A 11 -19.33 -9.26 -5.40
C TYR A 11 -20.22 -8.92 -4.22
N TRP A 12 -20.99 -9.90 -3.76
CA TRP A 12 -21.93 -9.76 -2.66
C TRP A 12 -21.38 -10.49 -1.42
N ALA A 13 -21.32 -9.79 -0.28
CA ALA A 13 -20.97 -10.36 1.01
C ALA A 13 -22.17 -10.19 1.97
N GLY A 14 -23.06 -11.18 1.97
CA GLY A 14 -24.34 -11.07 2.67
C GLY A 14 -25.24 -9.99 2.01
N PRO A 15 -25.79 -9.02 2.77
CA PRO A 15 -26.61 -7.94 2.19
C PRO A 15 -25.78 -6.83 1.54
N LEU A 16 -24.45 -6.84 1.68
CA LEU A 16 -23.57 -5.77 1.22
C LEU A 16 -23.06 -6.04 -0.21
N ARG A 17 -23.19 -5.02 -1.06
CA ARG A 17 -22.57 -4.97 -2.38
C ARG A 17 -21.17 -4.39 -2.26
N MET A 18 -20.15 -5.18 -2.60
CA MET A 18 -18.76 -4.74 -2.62
C MET A 18 -18.25 -4.51 -4.04
N ILE A 19 -17.55 -3.40 -4.23
CA ILE A 19 -16.97 -2.98 -5.51
C ILE A 19 -15.46 -2.83 -5.32
N GLY A 20 -14.70 -3.79 -5.83
CA GLY A 20 -13.25 -3.80 -5.88
C GLY A 20 -12.72 -2.95 -7.04
N ILE A 21 -11.90 -1.94 -6.75
CA ILE A 21 -11.27 -1.09 -7.77
C ILE A 21 -9.74 -1.14 -7.68
N CYS A 22 -9.10 -1.08 -8.84
CA CYS A 22 -7.63 -1.08 -8.97
C CYS A 22 -7.11 0.02 -9.91
N ASN A 23 -7.98 0.70 -10.67
CA ASN A 23 -7.59 1.81 -11.55
C ASN A 23 -7.29 3.08 -10.73
N ILE A 24 -6.17 3.74 -11.04
CA ILE A 24 -5.67 4.89 -10.27
C ILE A 24 -6.60 6.10 -10.32
N GLU A 25 -7.18 6.40 -11.47
CA GLU A 25 -8.06 7.56 -11.66
C GLU A 25 -9.38 7.36 -10.90
N ASP A 26 -9.93 6.15 -10.92
CA ASP A 26 -11.10 5.78 -10.11
C ASP A 26 -10.76 5.82 -8.60
N ILE A 27 -9.55 5.40 -8.21
CA ILE A 27 -9.08 5.49 -6.82
C ILE A 27 -8.93 6.97 -6.39
N GLN A 28 -8.37 7.82 -7.25
CA GLN A 28 -8.25 9.26 -7.02
C GLN A 28 -9.61 9.92 -6.87
N HIS A 29 -10.58 9.54 -7.70
CA HIS A 29 -11.97 9.97 -7.59
C HIS A 29 -12.53 9.65 -6.20
N VAL A 30 -12.40 8.39 -5.76
CA VAL A 30 -12.86 7.94 -4.43
C VAL A 30 -12.18 8.72 -3.30
N PHE A 31 -10.89 9.05 -3.43
CA PHE A 31 -10.17 9.80 -2.41
C PHE A 31 -10.45 11.30 -2.39
N SER A 32 -10.83 11.88 -3.52
CA SER A 32 -11.07 13.33 -3.68
C SER A 32 -12.51 13.75 -3.37
N HIS A 33 -13.49 12.85 -3.53
CA HIS A 33 -14.91 13.18 -3.34
C HIS A 33 -15.29 13.26 -1.86
N ARG A 34 -15.16 14.48 -1.32
CA ARG A 34 -15.25 14.87 0.10
C ARG A 34 -16.59 14.59 0.78
N HIS A 35 -17.68 14.47 0.02
CA HIS A 35 -19.02 14.20 0.56
C HIS A 35 -19.25 12.72 0.91
N ILE A 36 -18.26 11.86 0.64
CA ILE A 36 -18.35 10.42 0.90
C ILE A 36 -17.77 10.01 2.26
N TYR A 37 -16.95 10.85 2.93
CA TYR A 37 -16.34 10.48 4.23
C TYR A 37 -16.26 11.65 5.23
N GLU A 38 -16.67 11.39 6.49
CA GLU A 38 -16.59 12.34 7.61
C GLU A 38 -15.16 12.82 7.95
N GLN A 39 -15.12 14.03 8.50
CA GLN A 39 -14.00 14.96 8.61
C GLN A 39 -12.87 14.53 9.54
N GLY A 40 -11.63 14.82 9.13
CA GLY A 40 -10.46 14.86 9.99
C GLY A 40 -9.27 15.40 9.20
N ASN A 41 -8.83 16.62 9.50
CA ASN A 41 -7.77 17.30 8.78
C ASN A 41 -6.52 17.33 9.66
N VAL A 42 -5.44 16.67 9.26
CA VAL A 42 -4.12 16.83 9.90
C VAL A 42 -3.06 16.93 8.80
N ARG A 43 -2.37 18.07 8.78
CA ARG A 43 -1.17 18.32 7.98
C ARG A 43 0.03 18.21 8.91
N THR A 44 1.03 17.43 8.54
CA THR A 44 2.35 17.48 9.17
C THR A 44 3.42 17.73 8.11
N GLN A 45 4.28 18.71 8.42
CA GLN A 45 5.41 19.14 7.60
C GLN A 45 6.68 18.38 7.99
N HIS A 46 7.54 18.21 6.98
CA HIS A 46 8.97 17.84 6.98
C HIS A 46 9.62 17.33 8.27
N HIS A 47 10.30 16.18 8.20
CA HIS A 47 11.63 15.99 8.81
C HIS A 47 12.53 15.19 7.84
N ALA A 48 13.56 15.88 7.35
CA ALA A 48 14.70 15.30 6.66
C ALA A 48 15.77 14.97 7.70
N LEU A 49 16.30 13.74 7.71
CA LEU A 49 17.70 13.38 7.95
C LEU A 49 17.87 11.85 8.11
N LEU A 50 19.01 11.38 7.58
CA LEU A 50 19.72 10.10 7.75
C LEU A 50 19.46 8.96 6.72
N ILE A 51 20.57 8.64 6.02
CA ILE A 51 20.87 7.58 5.04
C ILE A 51 19.88 7.47 3.87
N PRO A 52 20.14 8.13 2.72
CA PRO A 52 19.31 8.05 1.53
C PRO A 52 18.95 6.62 1.10
N GLY A 53 19.89 5.68 1.21
CA GLY A 53 19.70 4.26 0.87
C GLY A 53 18.65 3.55 1.75
N SER A 54 18.62 3.84 3.06
CA SER A 54 17.63 3.23 3.96
C SER A 54 16.21 3.74 3.70
N ILE A 55 16.09 4.99 3.24
CA ILE A 55 14.81 5.63 2.97
C ILE A 55 14.16 5.01 1.73
N ILE A 56 14.91 4.84 0.65
CA ILE A 56 14.39 4.24 -0.58
C ILE A 56 14.00 2.77 -0.37
N ALA A 57 14.78 2.02 0.42
CA ALA A 57 14.47 0.64 0.78
C ALA A 57 13.18 0.55 1.61
N ASN A 58 13.01 1.43 2.60
CA ASN A 58 11.78 1.47 3.41
C ASN A 58 10.53 1.78 2.58
N VAL A 59 10.64 2.67 1.58
CA VAL A 59 9.52 2.97 0.67
C VAL A 59 9.19 1.77 -0.21
N GLU A 60 10.20 1.07 -0.73
CA GLU A 60 10.01 -0.15 -1.51
C GLU A 60 9.44 -1.31 -0.70
N VAL A 61 9.84 -1.48 0.57
CA VAL A 61 9.23 -2.47 1.48
C VAL A 61 7.74 -2.21 1.63
N LEU A 62 7.32 -0.95 1.83
CA LEU A 62 5.91 -0.60 1.96
C LEU A 62 5.12 -0.80 0.66
N ARG A 63 5.75 -0.59 -0.51
CA ARG A 63 5.14 -0.88 -1.82
C ARG A 63 4.99 -2.38 -2.05
N PHE A 64 6.08 -3.13 -1.82
CA PHE A 64 6.19 -4.55 -2.12
C PHE A 64 5.34 -5.38 -1.17
N GLY A 65 5.41 -5.13 0.13
CA GLY A 65 4.63 -5.80 1.16
C GLY A 65 3.82 -4.79 1.97
N PRO A 66 2.75 -4.21 1.41
CA PRO A 66 1.93 -3.23 2.15
C PRO A 66 1.32 -3.92 3.38
N PRO A 67 1.53 -3.40 4.60
CA PRO A 67 0.99 -4.04 5.81
C PRO A 67 -0.52 -4.22 5.75
N VAL A 68 -1.25 -3.33 5.08
CA VAL A 68 -2.69 -3.46 4.82
C VAL A 68 -2.90 -3.68 3.33
N SER A 69 -3.49 -4.82 2.95
CA SER A 69 -3.63 -5.25 1.56
C SER A 69 -4.79 -4.57 0.81
N PHE A 70 -5.80 -4.10 1.54
CA PHE A 70 -6.93 -3.36 0.97
C PHE A 70 -7.53 -2.40 2.00
N THR A 71 -8.24 -1.38 1.52
CA THR A 71 -9.07 -0.51 2.36
C THR A 71 -10.50 -0.51 1.83
N VAL A 72 -11.48 -0.45 2.73
CA VAL A 72 -12.91 -0.41 2.37
C VAL A 72 -13.47 0.95 2.72
N ARG A 73 -14.41 1.40 1.90
CA ARG A 73 -15.02 2.71 1.94
C ARG A 73 -16.53 2.62 1.74
N ASN A 74 -17.32 3.25 2.60
CA ASN A 74 -18.78 3.23 2.47
C ASN A 74 -19.26 4.36 1.57
N VAL A 75 -20.14 4.06 0.63
CA VAL A 75 -20.77 5.03 -0.26
C VAL A 75 -21.95 5.67 0.46
N THR A 76 -21.90 6.98 0.67
CA THR A 76 -22.94 7.73 1.41
C THR A 76 -24.00 8.36 0.50
N THR A 77 -23.67 8.53 -0.78
CA THR A 77 -24.50 9.14 -1.82
C THR A 77 -24.20 8.45 -3.14
N ASP A 78 -25.21 8.28 -3.98
CA ASP A 78 -25.06 7.72 -5.32
C ASP A 78 -24.03 8.53 -6.13
N ASP A 79 -23.14 7.83 -6.82
CA ASP A 79 -22.06 8.41 -7.62
C ASP A 79 -21.65 7.46 -8.75
N ARG A 80 -20.84 7.91 -9.71
CA ARG A 80 -20.38 7.10 -10.82
C ARG A 80 -18.88 7.24 -11.01
N LEU A 81 -18.20 6.10 -11.06
CA LEU A 81 -16.75 6.08 -11.31
C LEU A 81 -16.44 6.53 -12.74
N PRO A 82 -15.48 7.45 -12.93
CA PRO A 82 -15.27 8.14 -14.20
C PRO A 82 -14.61 7.28 -15.28
N VAL A 83 -13.78 6.29 -14.93
CA VAL A 83 -13.05 5.48 -15.91
C VAL A 83 -13.79 4.19 -16.22
N CYS A 84 -14.04 3.35 -15.22
CA CYS A 84 -14.79 2.11 -15.45
C CYS A 84 -16.29 2.31 -15.67
N GLY A 85 -16.82 3.51 -15.35
CA GLY A 85 -18.23 3.83 -15.51
C GLY A 85 -19.17 3.17 -14.51
N ALA A 86 -18.66 2.48 -13.49
CA ALA A 86 -19.46 1.73 -12.53
C ALA A 86 -20.32 2.66 -11.65
N GLN A 87 -21.59 2.28 -11.48
CA GLN A 87 -22.53 3.02 -10.64
C GLN A 87 -22.36 2.61 -9.17
N LEU A 88 -22.06 3.59 -8.33
CA LEU A 88 -22.06 3.48 -6.88
C LEU A 88 -23.43 3.94 -6.37
N TYR A 89 -24.05 3.14 -5.52
CA TYR A 89 -25.29 3.47 -4.82
C TYR A 89 -24.98 3.69 -3.35
N LYS A 90 -25.74 4.58 -2.72
CA LYS A 90 -25.71 4.76 -1.28
C LYS A 90 -25.91 3.42 -0.57
N GLY A 91 -24.99 3.12 0.36
CA GLY A 91 -24.96 1.86 1.11
C GLY A 91 -24.00 0.82 0.55
N ASP A 92 -23.42 1.04 -0.63
CA ASP A 92 -22.34 0.19 -1.14
C ASP A 92 -21.05 0.31 -0.32
N GLU A 93 -20.20 -0.70 -0.46
CA GLU A 93 -18.82 -0.67 -0.01
C GLU A 93 -17.86 -0.73 -1.22
N VAL A 94 -16.95 0.25 -1.31
CA VAL A 94 -15.87 0.28 -2.29
C VAL A 94 -14.60 -0.22 -1.63
N MET A 95 -14.07 -1.33 -2.14
CA MET A 95 -12.80 -1.90 -1.73
C MET A 95 -11.71 -1.45 -2.69
N ILE A 96 -10.67 -0.80 -2.16
CA ILE A 96 -9.45 -0.45 -2.89
C ILE A 96 -8.41 -1.52 -2.58
N ASN A 97 -8.01 -2.30 -3.58
CA ASN A 97 -6.99 -3.33 -3.40
C ASN A 97 -5.59 -2.72 -3.55
N ILE A 98 -5.01 -2.33 -2.41
CA ILE A 98 -3.69 -1.70 -2.32
C ILE A 98 -2.60 -2.67 -2.82
N TYR A 99 -2.71 -3.96 -2.49
CA TYR A 99 -1.71 -4.97 -2.86
C TYR A 99 -1.57 -5.15 -4.37
N ASN A 100 -2.69 -5.17 -5.10
CA ASN A 100 -2.69 -5.29 -6.56
C ASN A 100 -2.29 -3.97 -7.22
N LEU A 101 -2.76 -2.85 -6.69
CA LEU A 101 -2.41 -1.51 -7.18
C LEU A 101 -0.90 -1.29 -7.17
N THR A 102 -0.21 -1.67 -6.08
CA THR A 102 1.25 -1.53 -5.97
C THR A 102 2.04 -2.48 -6.90
N ARG A 103 1.34 -3.38 -7.60
CA ARG A 103 1.85 -4.36 -8.56
C ARG A 103 1.39 -4.14 -10.00
N ASP A 104 0.64 -3.08 -10.24
CA ASP A 104 0.08 -2.83 -11.55
C ASP A 104 1.15 -2.32 -12.53
N LYS A 105 1.51 -3.16 -13.49
CA LYS A 105 2.55 -2.91 -14.50
C LYS A 105 2.28 -1.66 -15.34
N ARG A 106 1.04 -1.16 -15.39
CA ARG A 106 0.70 0.10 -16.07
C ARG A 106 1.41 1.32 -15.46
N TYR A 107 1.79 1.26 -14.18
CA TYR A 107 2.31 2.40 -13.43
C TYR A 107 3.78 2.24 -12.97
N TRP A 108 4.44 1.14 -13.36
CA TRP A 108 5.84 0.87 -12.99
C TRP A 108 6.68 0.58 -14.23
N LYS A 109 7.77 1.34 -14.41
CA LYS A 109 8.73 1.14 -15.51
C LYS A 109 9.49 -0.19 -15.42
N ILE A 110 9.82 -0.59 -14.20
CA ILE A 110 10.49 -1.84 -13.86
C ILE A 110 9.48 -2.79 -13.25
N ASP A 111 9.59 -4.09 -13.54
CA ASP A 111 8.69 -5.13 -13.04
C ASP A 111 8.39 -4.95 -11.54
N PRO A 112 7.12 -4.71 -11.15
CA PRO A 112 6.78 -4.43 -9.77
C PRO A 112 6.82 -5.66 -8.86
N ASP A 113 6.93 -6.87 -9.42
CA ASP A 113 7.16 -8.09 -8.66
C ASP A 113 8.65 -8.28 -8.28
N LEU A 114 9.54 -7.41 -8.77
CA LEU A 114 10.92 -7.31 -8.30
C LEU A 114 11.03 -6.27 -7.18
N PHE A 115 11.64 -6.69 -6.07
CA PHE A 115 12.07 -5.77 -5.02
C PHE A 115 13.27 -4.96 -5.53
N TYR A 116 13.04 -3.68 -5.85
CA TYR A 116 14.03 -2.81 -6.48
C TYR A 116 13.93 -1.39 -5.88
N PRO A 117 14.58 -1.13 -4.72
CA PRO A 117 14.54 0.17 -4.04
C PRO A 117 14.93 1.36 -4.91
N GLU A 118 15.83 1.13 -5.85
CA GLU A 118 16.39 2.12 -6.75
C GLU A 118 15.32 2.76 -7.65
N ARG A 119 14.12 2.16 -7.81
CA ARG A 119 13.01 2.79 -8.55
C ARG A 119 12.61 4.14 -7.96
N PHE A 120 12.76 4.34 -6.65
CA PHE A 120 12.41 5.61 -6.00
C PHE A 120 13.50 6.69 -6.07
N GLN A 121 14.52 6.50 -6.89
CA GLN A 121 15.59 7.46 -7.14
C GLN A 121 15.92 7.57 -8.63
N GLY A 122 16.75 8.55 -9.00
CA GLY A 122 17.23 8.70 -10.38
C GLY A 122 16.13 8.99 -11.39
N GLU A 123 16.28 8.43 -12.59
CA GLU A 123 15.39 8.64 -13.75
C GLU A 123 14.07 7.85 -13.64
N ASP A 124 14.02 6.85 -12.77
CA ASP A 124 12.84 6.01 -12.55
C ASP A 124 11.88 6.58 -11.51
N LYS A 125 12.28 7.63 -10.77
CA LYS A 125 11.50 8.23 -9.68
C LYS A 125 10.12 8.78 -10.07
N ASP A 126 9.88 8.99 -11.35
CA ASP A 126 8.64 9.55 -11.87
C ASP A 126 7.60 8.44 -12.04
N HIS A 127 6.80 8.27 -10.99
CA HIS A 127 5.68 7.32 -10.94
C HIS A 127 4.43 8.06 -10.55
N HIS A 128 3.28 7.50 -10.91
CA HIS A 128 2.02 8.10 -10.51
C HIS A 128 1.89 8.13 -8.96
N PRO A 129 1.49 9.25 -8.32
CA PRO A 129 1.45 9.39 -6.87
C PRO A 129 0.57 8.35 -6.14
N TYR A 130 -0.41 7.79 -6.85
CA TYR A 130 -1.31 6.74 -6.34
C TYR A 130 -0.89 5.31 -6.71
N ALA A 131 0.22 5.12 -7.44
CA ALA A 131 0.75 3.79 -7.74
C ALA A 131 1.24 3.07 -6.48
N SER A 132 1.56 3.82 -5.43
CA SER A 132 1.88 3.27 -4.11
C SER A 132 1.22 4.07 -3.00
N ILE A 133 0.21 3.48 -2.36
CA ILE A 133 -0.57 4.09 -1.26
C ILE A 133 -0.63 3.17 -0.03
N PRO A 134 0.51 2.80 0.56
CA PRO A 134 0.57 1.86 1.69
C PRO A 134 -0.15 2.36 2.95
N PHE A 135 -0.50 3.65 3.00
CA PHE A 135 -1.23 4.31 4.07
C PHE A 135 -2.62 4.81 3.62
N GLY A 136 -3.09 4.33 2.47
CA GLY A 136 -4.28 4.85 1.80
C GLY A 136 -4.06 6.24 1.18
N GLY A 137 -5.17 6.91 0.85
CA GLY A 137 -5.19 8.23 0.25
C GLY A 137 -6.43 9.04 0.65
N GLY A 138 -6.44 10.31 0.24
CA GLY A 138 -7.56 11.22 0.47
C GLY A 138 -7.76 11.63 1.93
N HIS A 139 -8.99 12.00 2.26
CA HIS A 139 -9.37 12.52 3.59
C HIS A 139 -9.24 11.49 4.72
N ARG A 140 -9.25 10.20 4.37
CA ARG A 140 -9.14 9.08 5.31
C ARG A 140 -7.82 8.33 5.09
N GLN A 141 -6.77 9.05 4.68
CA GLN A 141 -5.40 8.57 4.73
C GLN A 141 -4.97 8.37 6.20
N CYS A 142 -4.01 7.47 6.44
CA CYS A 142 -3.55 7.19 7.80
C CYS A 142 -2.97 8.45 8.46
N ILE A 143 -3.59 8.89 9.55
CA ILE A 143 -3.08 10.01 10.37
C ILE A 143 -1.69 9.72 10.96
N GLY A 144 -1.35 8.44 11.16
CA GLY A 144 -0.07 7.99 11.68
C GLY A 144 1.02 7.78 10.63
N GLN A 145 0.77 8.11 9.35
CA GLN A 145 1.70 7.87 8.24
C GLN A 145 3.10 8.44 8.50
N ASP A 146 3.18 9.70 8.96
CA ASP A 146 4.47 10.36 9.17
C ASP A 146 5.21 9.77 10.37
N LEU A 147 4.49 9.46 11.44
CA LEU A 147 5.04 8.77 12.61
C LEU A 147 5.56 7.37 12.24
N ALA A 148 4.79 6.60 11.47
CA ALA A 148 5.18 5.26 11.02
C ALA A 148 6.44 5.31 10.14
N ARG A 149 6.54 6.27 9.21
CA ARG A 149 7.75 6.44 8.40
C ARG A 149 8.95 6.87 9.23
N LEU A 150 8.76 7.74 10.21
CA LEU A 150 9.83 8.14 11.13
C LEU A 150 10.30 6.95 11.97
N ALA A 151 9.38 6.20 12.56
CA ALA A 151 9.67 5.02 13.35
C ALA A 151 10.40 3.95 12.52
N LEU A 152 9.93 3.67 11.30
CA LEU A 152 10.57 2.71 10.40
C LEU A 152 12.00 3.16 10.06
N LYS A 153 12.22 4.44 9.73
CA LYS A 153 13.57 4.97 9.49
C LYS A 153 14.46 4.82 10.72
N ALA A 154 13.98 5.21 11.91
CA ALA A 154 14.75 5.16 13.14
C ALA A 154 15.12 3.72 13.52
N ILE A 155 14.17 2.79 13.44
CA ILE A 155 14.37 1.37 13.75
C ILE A 155 15.35 0.76 12.74
N THR A 156 15.13 0.93 11.43
CA THR A 156 16.02 0.38 10.40
C THR A 156 17.45 0.93 10.56
N ALA A 157 17.61 2.23 10.76
CA ALA A 157 18.93 2.83 10.97
C ALA A 157 19.63 2.26 12.21
N ARG A 158 18.91 2.05 13.31
CA ARG A 158 19.48 1.45 14.53
C ARG A 158 19.84 -0.01 14.36
N LEU A 159 18.99 -0.79 13.68
CA LEU A 159 19.30 -2.17 13.37
C LEU A 159 20.55 -2.27 12.49
N MET A 160 20.64 -1.49 11.41
CA MET A 160 21.81 -1.51 10.52
C MET A 160 23.12 -1.07 11.19
N GLN A 161 23.07 -0.34 12.31
CA GLN A 161 24.25 0.12 13.04
C GLN A 161 24.79 -0.89 14.05
N HIS A 162 23.94 -1.79 14.55
CA HIS A 162 24.25 -2.61 15.73
C HIS A 162 24.00 -4.10 15.52
N VAL A 163 23.41 -4.47 14.38
CA VAL A 163 22.98 -5.82 14.09
C VAL A 163 23.48 -6.21 12.70
N THR A 164 24.11 -7.38 12.65
CA THR A 164 24.35 -8.08 11.39
C THR A 164 23.27 -9.14 11.19
N PHE A 165 22.53 -9.03 10.09
CA PHE A 165 21.55 -10.04 9.68
C PHE A 165 22.26 -11.13 8.86
N GLY A 166 22.22 -12.37 9.36
CA GLY A 166 22.66 -13.56 8.63
C GLY A 166 21.56 -14.16 7.76
N GLY A 167 21.89 -15.25 7.04
CA GLY A 167 20.94 -15.97 6.18
C GLY A 167 19.78 -16.62 6.95
N ASP A 168 18.88 -17.25 6.17
CA ASP A 168 17.69 -17.95 6.65
C ASP A 168 18.03 -18.80 7.89
N GLY A 169 17.30 -18.58 8.99
CA GLY A 169 17.35 -19.45 10.15
C GLY A 169 16.91 -20.89 9.80
N PRO A 170 16.86 -21.82 10.77
CA PRO A 170 16.46 -23.20 10.51
C PRO A 170 15.03 -23.33 9.93
N GLU A 171 14.19 -22.29 10.08
CA GLU A 171 12.93 -22.15 9.37
C GLU A 171 13.14 -21.38 8.06
N VAL A 172 13.00 -22.09 6.94
CA VAL A 172 13.07 -21.51 5.59
C VAL A 172 11.96 -20.47 5.43
N ASN A 173 12.29 -19.28 4.89
CA ASN A 173 11.39 -18.18 4.56
C ASN A 173 10.42 -18.54 3.41
N ALA A 174 9.71 -19.66 3.52
CA ALA A 174 8.93 -20.30 2.46
C ALA A 174 7.41 -20.29 2.72
N GLY A 175 6.96 -19.69 3.84
CA GLY A 175 5.55 -19.72 4.25
C GLY A 175 4.63 -18.72 3.53
N GLY A 176 5.18 -17.82 2.71
CA GLY A 176 4.42 -16.71 2.12
C GLY A 176 3.91 -15.73 3.19
N HIS A 177 2.69 -15.21 3.01
CA HIS A 177 2.08 -14.26 3.96
C HIS A 177 0.80 -14.84 4.57
N SER A 178 0.56 -14.51 5.84
CA SER A 178 -0.77 -14.56 6.44
C SER A 178 -1.48 -13.25 6.16
N SER A 179 -2.67 -13.32 5.58
CA SER A 179 -3.54 -12.17 5.37
C SER A 179 -4.66 -12.22 6.39
N ARG A 180 -4.59 -11.35 7.41
CA ARG A 180 -5.70 -11.05 8.31
C ARG A 180 -6.16 -9.63 8.03
N ILE A 181 -6.16 -8.76 9.04
CA ILE A 181 -6.25 -7.30 8.83
C ILE A 181 -4.93 -6.80 8.22
N THR A 182 -3.80 -7.38 8.65
CA THR A 182 -2.48 -7.08 8.11
C THR A 182 -1.86 -8.28 7.39
N LEU A 183 -1.01 -7.97 6.41
CA LEU A 183 -0.09 -8.92 5.78
C LEU A 183 1.10 -9.13 6.72
N THR A 184 1.24 -10.35 7.23
CA THR A 184 2.37 -10.74 8.10
C THR A 184 3.09 -11.93 7.47
N PRO A 185 4.42 -11.88 7.30
CA PRO A 185 5.16 -13.00 6.74
C PRO A 185 5.05 -14.23 7.65
N LYS A 186 4.99 -15.42 7.06
CA LYS A 186 4.93 -16.70 7.78
C LYS A 186 6.30 -17.38 7.77
N ASN A 187 6.62 -18.02 8.89
CA ASN A 187 7.81 -18.85 9.05
C ASN A 187 9.08 -18.07 8.70
N VAL A 188 9.29 -16.96 9.42
CA VAL A 188 10.46 -16.11 9.22
C VAL A 188 11.57 -16.53 10.16
N GLY A 189 12.60 -17.17 9.62
CA GLY A 189 13.84 -17.44 10.31
C GLY A 189 14.91 -16.42 9.91
N VAL A 190 15.46 -15.67 10.87
CA VAL A 190 16.60 -14.78 10.64
C VAL A 190 17.63 -14.97 11.73
N THR A 191 18.90 -15.10 11.35
CA THR A 191 20.02 -15.09 12.30
C THR A 191 20.44 -13.65 12.55
N ILE A 192 20.54 -13.27 13.82
CA ILE A 192 20.88 -11.91 14.25
C ILE A 192 22.12 -11.99 15.13
N THR A 193 23.18 -11.32 14.72
CA THR A 193 24.40 -11.17 15.52
C THR A 193 24.49 -9.73 16.00
N PHE A 194 24.77 -9.56 17.29
CA PHE A 194 25.04 -8.25 17.91
C PHE A 194 26.55 -8.10 18.04
N ASP A 195 27.07 -6.94 17.63
CA ASP A 195 28.47 -6.56 17.84
C ASP A 195 28.73 -6.10 19.28
#